data_AF-A0A1X7SQE9-F1
#
_entry.id   AF-A0A1X7SQE9-F1
#
_cell.length_a   1.000
_cell.length_b   1.000
_cell.length_c   1.000
_cell.angle_alpha   90.00
_cell.angle_beta   90.00
_cell.angle_gamma   90.00
#
_symmetry.space_group_name_H-M   'P 1'
#
loop_
_entity.id
_entity.type
_entity.pdbx_description
1 polymer ?
#
loop_
_entity_poly.entity_id
_entity_poly.type
_entity_poly.pdbx_seq_one_letter_code
_entity_poly.pdbx_strand_id
1 'polypeptide(L)'
;SSEVLLSKVVRGSFLRIHQKCRDCGAATTWDSQPFINEFPEGNLLISAAILFNGCFPEQSLRVFRTIGCASISRTSYFRHQKKFLNPAIFQLWDMNQQSYFAQLAQEGKPLVLGGDGRADSPGHSAKFGSYSLVELNHNIVLDICL
;
A
#
# COMPACT_ATOMS: atom_id res chain seq x y z
N SER A 1 -1.91 43.16 -19.10
CA SER A 1 -1.80 41.87 -18.40
C SER A 1 -2.99 41.05 -18.82
N SER A 2 -2.80 39.98 -19.59
CA SER A 2 -3.93 39.15 -20.05
C SER A 2 -4.61 38.48 -18.87
N GLU A 3 -5.93 38.61 -18.78
CA GLU A 3 -6.68 38.06 -17.65
C GLU A 3 -6.82 36.54 -17.82
N VAL A 4 -6.30 35.77 -16.86
CA VAL A 4 -6.32 34.30 -16.90
C VAL A 4 -7.41 33.77 -15.98
N LEU A 5 -8.25 32.86 -16.47
CA LEU A 5 -9.16 32.06 -15.66
C LEU A 5 -8.39 30.85 -15.12
N LEU A 6 -8.32 30.74 -13.79
CA LEU A 6 -7.70 29.63 -13.09
C LEU A 6 -8.75 28.77 -12.41
N SER A 7 -8.69 27.47 -12.65
CA SER A 7 -9.46 26.48 -11.91
C SER A 7 -8.54 25.39 -11.35
N LYS A 8 -8.86 24.92 -10.14
CA LYS A 8 -8.11 23.88 -9.45
C LYS A 8 -8.99 22.68 -9.16
N VAL A 9 -8.46 21.48 -9.34
CA VAL A 9 -9.09 20.22 -8.94
C VAL A 9 -8.14 19.47 -8.04
N VAL A 10 -8.63 19.05 -6.86
CA VAL A 10 -7.85 18.26 -5.89
C VAL A 10 -8.49 16.89 -5.71
N ARG A 11 -7.71 15.81 -5.81
CA ARG A 11 -8.16 14.42 -5.62
C ARG A 11 -7.17 13.61 -4.78
N GLY A 12 -7.35 13.61 -3.46
CA GLY A 12 -6.34 13.05 -2.55
C GLY A 12 -5.09 13.94 -2.58
N SER A 13 -3.93 13.38 -2.91
CA SER A 13 -2.69 14.13 -3.12
C SER A 13 -2.58 14.79 -4.50
N PHE A 14 -3.50 14.51 -5.42
CA PHE A 14 -3.47 15.05 -6.78
C PHE A 14 -3.95 16.50 -6.85
N LEU A 15 -3.23 17.34 -7.58
CA LEU A 15 -3.62 18.68 -7.95
C LEU A 15 -3.54 18.85 -9.47
N ARG A 16 -4.66 19.28 -10.07
CA ARG A 16 -4.72 19.77 -11.46
C ARG A 16 -5.02 21.24 -11.46
N ILE A 17 -4.23 22.00 -12.22
CA ILE A 17 -4.45 23.41 -12.50
C ILE A 17 -4.83 23.53 -13.98
N HIS A 18 -6.01 24.07 -14.24
CA HIS A 18 -6.43 24.42 -15.59
C HIS A 18 -6.47 25.94 -15.73
N GLN A 19 -5.71 26.42 -16.70
CA GLN A 19 -5.53 27.84 -16.99
C GLN A 19 -6.12 28.12 -18.36
N LYS A 20 -6.93 29.17 -18.47
CA LYS A 20 -7.50 29.62 -19.74
C LYS A 20 -7.30 31.12 -19.90
N CYS A 21 -6.63 31.53 -20.97
CA CYS A 21 -6.50 32.94 -21.34
C CYS A 21 -7.87 33.47 -21.79
N ARG A 22 -8.33 34.59 -21.24
CA ARG A 22 -9.60 35.20 -21.68
C ARG A 22 -9.48 35.86 -23.05
N ASP A 23 -8.32 36.42 -23.36
CA ASP A 23 -8.13 37.23 -24.57
C ASP A 23 -8.03 36.36 -25.84
N CYS A 24 -7.27 35.27 -25.79
CA CYS A 24 -7.05 34.40 -26.96
C CYS A 24 -7.68 33.01 -26.84
N GLY A 25 -8.30 32.68 -25.70
CA GLY A 25 -8.95 31.40 -25.47
C GLY A 25 -8.01 30.20 -25.27
N ALA A 26 -6.70 30.38 -25.42
CA ALA A 26 -5.70 29.34 -25.21
C ALA A 26 -5.82 28.75 -23.79
N ALA A 27 -5.74 27.42 -23.69
CA ALA A 27 -5.87 26.70 -22.44
C ALA A 27 -4.68 25.78 -22.21
N THR A 28 -4.26 25.69 -20.95
CA THR A 28 -3.17 24.82 -20.52
C THR A 28 -3.60 24.10 -19.25
N THR A 29 -3.23 22.83 -19.14
CA THR A 29 -3.47 22.02 -17.95
C THR A 29 -2.14 21.54 -17.43
N TRP A 30 -1.94 21.68 -16.13
CA TRP A 30 -0.79 21.15 -15.40
C TRP A 30 -1.28 20.20 -14.32
N ASP A 31 -0.66 19.03 -14.27
CA ASP A 31 -0.95 17.98 -13.31
C ASP A 31 0.26 17.77 -12.40
N SER A 32 0.02 17.66 -11.10
CA SER A 32 1.09 17.51 -10.10
C SER A 32 1.78 16.15 -10.11
N GLN A 33 1.15 15.15 -10.74
CA GLN A 33 1.60 13.77 -10.81
C GLN A 33 0.86 13.05 -11.94
N PRO A 34 1.44 11.96 -12.50
CA PRO A 34 0.77 11.17 -13.51
C PRO A 34 -0.33 10.29 -12.89
N PHE A 35 -1.05 9.60 -13.77
CA PHE A 35 -2.04 8.61 -13.41
C PHE A 35 -1.51 7.22 -13.75
N ILE A 36 -1.77 6.27 -12.86
CA ILE A 36 -1.66 4.84 -13.15
C ILE A 36 -3.08 4.35 -13.39
N ASN A 37 -3.40 4.04 -14.64
CA ASN A 37 -4.77 3.85 -15.11
C ASN A 37 -5.64 5.07 -14.73
N GLU A 38 -6.69 4.87 -13.93
CA GLU A 38 -7.63 5.92 -13.50
C GLU A 38 -7.28 6.52 -12.12
N PHE A 39 -6.12 6.18 -11.55
CA PHE A 39 -5.73 6.58 -10.20
C PHE A 39 -4.52 7.52 -10.21
N PRO A 40 -4.57 8.64 -9.47
CA PRO A 40 -3.37 9.44 -9.27
C PRO A 40 -2.28 8.62 -8.57
N GLU A 41 -1.08 8.59 -9.14
CA GLU A 41 0.01 7.71 -8.69
C GLU A 41 0.32 7.88 -7.20
N GLY A 42 0.48 9.12 -6.73
CA GLY A 42 0.81 9.39 -5.34
C GLY A 42 -0.27 8.97 -4.35
N ASN A 43 -1.53 8.81 -4.76
CA ASN A 43 -2.55 8.26 -3.87
C ASN A 43 -2.27 6.78 -3.55
N LEU A 44 -1.82 6.02 -4.55
CA LEU A 44 -1.44 4.63 -4.39
C LEU A 44 -0.12 4.53 -3.61
N LEU A 45 0.88 5.35 -3.95
CA LEU A 45 2.18 5.37 -3.27
C LEU A 45 2.06 5.73 -1.78
N ILE A 46 1.24 6.72 -1.41
CA ILE A 46 0.99 7.03 0.01
C ILE A 46 0.38 5.82 0.73
N SER A 47 -0.55 5.11 0.08
CA SER A 47 -1.17 3.92 0.68
C SER A 47 -0.15 2.79 0.86
N ALA A 48 0.68 2.57 -0.14
CA ALA A 48 1.77 1.59 -0.11
C ALA A 48 2.79 1.93 0.99
N ALA A 49 3.23 3.18 1.07
CA ALA A 49 4.17 3.63 2.08
C ALA A 49 3.63 3.43 3.51
N ILE A 50 2.36 3.76 3.76
CA ILE A 50 1.74 3.52 5.06
C ILE A 50 1.71 2.02 5.38
N LEU A 51 1.25 1.19 4.46
CA LEU A 51 1.09 -0.25 4.69
C LEU A 51 2.43 -0.97 4.88
N PHE A 52 3.37 -0.77 3.97
CA PHE A 52 4.63 -1.52 3.96
C PHE A 52 5.57 -1.13 5.10
N ASN A 53 5.42 0.07 5.65
CA ASN A 53 6.14 0.50 6.86
C ASN A 53 5.37 0.18 8.15
N GLY A 54 4.27 -0.57 8.10
CA GLY A 54 3.47 -0.91 9.29
C GLY A 54 2.91 0.31 10.03
N CYS A 55 2.71 1.43 9.33
CA CYS A 55 2.27 2.68 9.97
C CYS A 55 0.75 2.66 10.23
N PHE A 56 0.32 3.27 11.34
CA PHE A 56 -1.11 3.46 11.61
C PHE A 56 -1.71 4.47 10.63
N PRO A 57 -2.67 4.07 9.77
CA PRO A 57 -3.18 4.94 8.71
C PRO A 57 -3.85 6.20 9.26
N GLU A 58 -4.53 6.11 10.39
CA GLU A 58 -5.17 7.27 11.04
C GLU A 58 -4.14 8.29 11.51
N GLN A 59 -3.00 7.84 12.03
CA GLN A 59 -1.91 8.71 12.47
C GLN A 59 -1.18 9.30 11.27
N SER A 60 -0.80 8.49 10.28
CA SER A 60 -0.13 8.96 9.07
C SER A 60 -0.96 10.01 8.31
N LEU A 61 -2.27 9.76 8.11
CA LEU A 61 -3.15 10.74 7.45
C LEU A 61 -3.46 11.96 8.32
N ARG A 62 -3.28 11.88 9.64
CA ARG A 62 -3.35 13.05 10.52
C ARG A 62 -2.13 13.95 10.31
N VAL A 63 -0.93 13.39 10.16
CA VAL A 63 0.29 14.17 9.88
C VAL A 63 0.10 15.05 8.65
N PHE A 64 -0.35 14.47 7.53
CA PHE A 64 -0.62 15.25 6.30
C PHE A 64 -1.63 16.39 6.53
N ARG A 65 -2.71 16.13 7.28
CA ARG A 65 -3.71 17.16 7.61
C ARG A 65 -3.13 18.28 8.48
N THR A 66 -2.31 17.96 9.47
CA THR A 66 -1.69 18.93 10.38
C THR A 66 -0.77 19.89 9.63
N ILE A 67 -0.03 19.41 8.63
CA ILE A 67 0.89 20.25 7.84
C ILE A 67 0.21 20.90 6.62
N GLY A 68 -1.10 20.74 6.45
CA GLY A 68 -1.84 21.31 5.32
C GLY A 68 -1.60 20.63 3.97
N CYS A 69 -1.02 19.42 3.95
CA CYS A 69 -0.83 18.65 2.74
C CYS A 69 -2.09 17.85 2.38
N ALA A 70 -2.62 18.09 1.18
CA ALA A 70 -3.71 17.28 0.63
C ALA A 70 -3.24 15.83 0.47
N SER A 71 -4.03 14.88 0.97
CA SER A 71 -3.71 13.45 0.93
C SER A 71 -4.98 12.61 0.81
N ILE A 72 -4.80 11.30 0.65
CA ILE A 72 -5.90 10.35 0.55
C ILE A 72 -6.74 10.28 1.84
N SER A 73 -7.99 9.85 1.71
CA SER A 73 -8.82 9.52 2.86
C SER A 73 -8.54 8.11 3.38
N ARG A 74 -8.99 7.85 4.61
CA ARG A 74 -9.00 6.50 5.22
C ARG A 74 -9.72 5.47 4.33
N THR A 75 -10.85 5.86 3.73
CA THR A 75 -11.60 5.01 2.81
C THR A 75 -10.80 4.68 1.56
N SER A 76 -10.11 5.67 0.98
CA SER A 76 -9.23 5.44 -0.18
C SER A 76 -8.08 4.50 0.17
N TYR A 77 -7.47 4.66 1.35
CA TYR A 77 -6.43 3.76 1.85
C TYR A 77 -6.90 2.29 1.88
N PHE A 78 -7.99 1.98 2.60
CA PHE A 78 -8.49 0.60 2.69
C PHE A 78 -8.92 0.03 1.32
N ARG A 79 -9.45 0.89 0.44
CA ARG A 79 -9.76 0.48 -0.93
C ARG A 79 -8.50 0.13 -1.72
N HIS A 80 -7.42 0.91 -1.60
CA HIS A 80 -6.15 0.60 -2.25
C HIS A 80 -5.51 -0.66 -1.68
N GLN A 81 -5.56 -0.86 -0.36
CA GLN A 81 -5.11 -2.10 0.28
C GLN A 81 -5.81 -3.31 -0.31
N LYS A 82 -7.15 -3.32 -0.29
CA LYS A 82 -7.95 -4.45 -0.78
C LYS A 82 -7.75 -4.72 -2.27
N LYS A 83 -7.64 -3.67 -3.09
CA LYS A 83 -7.64 -3.79 -4.56
C LYS A 83 -6.25 -4.03 -5.15
N PHE A 84 -5.20 -3.47 -4.54
CA PHE A 84 -3.87 -3.44 -5.15
C PHE A 84 -2.80 -4.00 -4.23
N LEU A 85 -2.71 -3.49 -2.99
CA LEU A 85 -1.55 -3.77 -2.15
C LEU A 85 -1.57 -5.18 -1.57
N ASN A 86 -2.71 -5.63 -1.02
CA ASN A 86 -2.81 -6.99 -0.49
C ASN A 86 -2.64 -8.04 -1.59
N PRO A 87 -3.28 -7.93 -2.78
CA PRO A 87 -2.98 -8.83 -3.88
C PRO A 87 -1.51 -8.86 -4.27
N ALA A 88 -0.83 -7.70 -4.33
CA ALA A 88 0.60 -7.64 -4.64
C ALA A 88 1.47 -8.32 -3.56
N ILE A 89 1.13 -8.13 -2.28
CA ILE A 89 1.79 -8.82 -1.16
C ILE A 89 1.61 -10.33 -1.30
N PHE A 90 0.38 -10.81 -1.52
CA PHE A 90 0.10 -12.24 -1.64
C PHE A 90 0.79 -12.87 -2.85
N GLN A 91 0.84 -12.16 -3.97
CA GLN A 91 1.56 -12.62 -5.15
C GLN A 91 3.07 -12.74 -4.88
N LEU A 92 3.67 -11.73 -4.26
CA LEU A 92 5.10 -11.78 -3.91
C LEU A 92 5.40 -12.88 -2.89
N TRP A 93 4.51 -13.06 -1.91
CA TRP A 93 4.59 -14.15 -0.94
C TRP A 93 4.58 -15.51 -1.63
N ASP A 94 3.60 -15.77 -2.50
CA ASP A 94 3.46 -17.03 -3.25
C ASP A 94 4.69 -17.32 -4.11
N MET A 95 5.19 -16.31 -4.84
CA MET A 95 6.41 -16.43 -5.66
C MET A 95 7.63 -16.80 -4.80
N ASN A 96 7.81 -16.13 -3.66
CA ASN A 96 8.93 -16.40 -2.76
C ASN A 96 8.81 -17.79 -2.11
N GLN A 97 7.60 -18.15 -1.67
CA GLN A 97 7.31 -19.45 -1.04
C GLN A 97 7.60 -20.61 -2.00
N GLN A 98 7.15 -20.52 -3.25
CA GLN A 98 7.45 -21.50 -4.29
C GLN A 98 8.96 -21.59 -4.57
N SER A 99 9.66 -20.45 -4.63
CA SER A 99 11.11 -20.42 -4.81
C SER A 99 11.83 -21.14 -3.66
N TYR A 100 11.40 -20.93 -2.42
CA TYR A 100 11.97 -21.62 -1.26
C TYR A 100 11.71 -23.13 -1.33
N PHE A 101 10.50 -23.57 -1.67
CA PHE A 101 10.22 -25.00 -1.81
C PHE A 101 11.06 -25.65 -2.90
N ALA A 102 11.23 -24.99 -4.05
CA ALA A 102 12.09 -25.49 -5.12
C ALA A 102 13.55 -25.63 -4.66
N GLN A 103 14.08 -24.63 -3.95
CA GLN A 103 15.43 -24.67 -3.40
C GLN A 103 15.60 -25.81 -2.39
N LEU A 104 14.70 -25.92 -1.42
CA LEU A 104 14.76 -26.96 -0.38
C LEU A 104 14.64 -28.37 -0.96
N ALA A 105 13.75 -28.55 -1.95
CA ALA A 105 13.60 -29.82 -2.65
C ALA A 105 14.87 -30.19 -3.41
N GLN A 106 15.56 -29.21 -4.02
CA GLN A 106 16.83 -29.43 -4.71
C GLN A 106 17.96 -29.83 -3.74
N GLU A 107 17.97 -29.29 -2.52
CA GLU A 107 18.96 -29.67 -1.52
C GLU A 107 18.83 -31.12 -1.04
N GLY A 108 17.61 -31.67 -1.06
CA GLY A 108 17.33 -33.06 -0.70
C GLY A 108 17.66 -33.41 0.76
N LYS A 109 17.85 -32.41 1.63
CA LYS A 109 18.16 -32.60 3.04
C LYS A 109 16.86 -32.73 3.86
N PRO A 110 16.88 -33.50 4.96
CA PRO A 110 15.79 -33.47 5.92
C PRO A 110 15.54 -32.05 6.44
N LEU A 111 14.28 -31.62 6.42
CA LEU A 111 13.87 -30.33 6.95
C LEU A 111 13.70 -30.40 8.47
N VAL A 112 14.10 -29.34 9.16
CA VAL A 112 13.80 -29.17 10.59
C VAL A 112 12.75 -28.07 10.71
N LEU A 113 11.52 -28.46 11.01
CA LEU A 113 10.39 -27.55 11.08
C LEU A 113 10.11 -27.15 12.52
N GLY A 114 9.96 -25.84 12.75
CA GLY A 114 9.44 -25.27 13.98
C GLY A 114 8.19 -24.46 13.67
N GLY A 115 7.34 -24.25 14.67
CA GLY A 115 6.20 -23.36 14.50
C GLY A 115 5.91 -22.56 15.76
N ASP A 116 5.36 -21.38 15.56
CA ASP A 116 4.93 -20.48 16.63
C ASP A 116 3.48 -20.04 16.41
N GLY A 117 2.70 -20.05 17.48
CA GLY A 117 1.30 -19.64 17.49
C GLY A 117 1.15 -18.33 18.25
N ARG A 118 0.53 -17.33 17.64
CA ARG A 118 0.20 -16.06 18.27
C ARG A 118 -1.29 -15.90 18.35
N ALA A 119 -1.83 -15.72 19.54
CA ALA A 119 -3.26 -15.51 19.77
C ALA A 119 -3.46 -14.19 20.53
N ASP A 120 -3.40 -13.08 19.79
CA ASP A 120 -3.54 -11.74 20.37
C ASP A 120 -5.00 -11.27 20.28
N SER A 121 -5.70 -11.26 21.42
CA SER A 121 -6.99 -10.57 21.56
C SER A 121 -6.97 -9.70 22.82
N PRO A 122 -7.26 -8.39 22.73
CA PRO A 122 -7.48 -7.58 23.91
C PRO A 122 -8.89 -7.85 24.44
N GLY A 123 -9.01 -8.78 25.39
CA GLY A 123 -10.24 -9.08 26.12
C GLY A 123 -10.71 -10.53 25.99
N HIS A 124 -10.58 -11.30 27.06
CA HIS A 124 -11.20 -12.59 27.44
C HIS A 124 -11.73 -13.58 26.36
N SER A 125 -11.23 -13.56 25.13
CA SER A 125 -11.52 -14.57 24.10
C SER A 125 -10.47 -14.49 23.00
N ALA A 126 -9.42 -15.30 23.15
CA ALA A 126 -8.47 -15.63 22.08
C ALA A 126 -9.18 -16.42 20.97
N LYS A 127 -9.96 -15.71 20.16
CA LYS A 127 -10.84 -16.28 19.13
C LYS A 127 -10.18 -16.36 17.75
N PHE A 128 -9.11 -15.60 17.56
CA PHE A 128 -8.34 -15.54 16.32
C PHE A 128 -6.86 -15.63 16.68
N GLY A 129 -6.11 -16.46 15.96
CA GLY A 129 -4.69 -16.65 16.18
C GLY A 129 -4.00 -17.02 14.89
N SER A 130 -2.78 -16.54 14.71
CA SER A 130 -1.94 -16.87 13.58
C SER A 130 -0.94 -17.94 13.96
N TYR A 131 -0.67 -18.88 13.06
CA TYR A 131 0.37 -19.89 13.21
C TYR A 131 1.40 -19.76 12.09
N SER A 132 2.66 -19.59 12.45
CA SER A 132 3.78 -19.50 11.50
C SER A 132 4.58 -20.79 11.54
N LEU A 133 4.82 -21.40 10.37
CA LEU A 133 5.69 -22.56 10.20
C LEU A 133 7.02 -22.11 9.59
N VAL A 134 8.13 -22.52 10.18
CA VAL A 134 9.49 -22.07 9.85
C VAL A 134 10.40 -23.27 9.64
N GLU A 135 11.25 -23.22 8.61
CA GLU A 135 12.39 -24.13 8.48
C GLU A 135 13.58 -23.54 9.25
N LEU A 136 14.05 -24.27 10.26
CA LEU A 136 14.97 -23.75 11.27
C LEU A 136 16.43 -23.67 10.81
N ASN A 137 16.84 -24.47 9.82
CA ASN A 137 18.23 -24.42 9.34
C ASN A 137 18.49 -23.18 8.48
N HIS A 138 17.51 -22.76 7.70
CA HIS A 138 17.58 -21.61 6.79
C HIS A 138 16.94 -20.35 7.40
N ASN A 139 16.22 -20.50 8.52
CA ASN A 139 15.47 -19.42 9.17
C ASN A 139 14.44 -18.75 8.23
N ILE A 140 13.74 -19.56 7.46
CA ILE A 140 12.74 -19.10 6.49
C ILE A 140 11.33 -19.49 6.95
N VAL A 141 10.39 -18.56 6.81
CA VAL A 141 8.97 -18.84 7.05
C VAL A 141 8.42 -19.57 5.84
N LEU A 142 7.94 -20.80 6.03
CA LEU A 142 7.36 -21.63 4.99
C LEU A 142 5.87 -21.40 4.84
N ASP A 143 5.15 -21.09 5.93
CA ASP A 143 3.71 -20.90 5.89
C ASP A 143 3.23 -19.99 7.03
N ILE A 144 2.14 -19.27 6.79
CA ILE A 144 1.46 -18.44 7.80
C ILE A 144 -0.05 -18.69 7.68
N CYS A 145 -0.61 -19.40 8.67
CA CYS A 145 -2.04 -19.58 8.82
C CYS A 145 -2.60 -18.44 9.65
N LEU A 146 -3.62 -17.75 9.15
CA LEU A 146 -4.32 -16.64 9.82
C LEU A 146 -5.75 -17.02 10.23
#